data_AF-A0A4P9UR02-F1
#
_entry.id   AF-A0A4P9UR02-F1
#
_cell.length_a   1.000
_cell.length_b   1.000
_cell.length_c   1.000
_cell.angle_alpha   90.00
_cell.angle_beta   90.00
_cell.angle_gamma   90.00
#
_symmetry.space_group_name_H-M   'P 1'
#
loop_
_entity.id
_entity.type
_entity.pdbx_description
1 polymer ?
#
loop_
_entity_poly.entity_id
_entity_poly.type
_entity_poly.pdbx_seq_one_letter_code
_entity_poly.pdbx_strand_id
1 'polypeptide(L)'
;MRKYLNVFASFIIMLCIGSLYSWSIIAAELIEKYNFSLLQSQIIFGTLIAVFPITMIFVGQLARKIKFRYIGYISGLLFFSGYLIASYSQGSFILILLGIG
;
A
#
# COMPACT_ATOMS: atom_id res chain seq x y z
N MET A 1 3.28 -29.90 -5.82
CA MET A 1 3.96 -28.71 -6.40
C MET A 1 3.13 -27.43 -6.29
N ARG A 2 1.90 -27.34 -6.82
CA ARG A 2 1.06 -26.11 -6.75
C ARG A 2 0.77 -25.58 -5.32
N LYS A 3 0.71 -26.46 -4.32
CA LYS A 3 0.44 -26.09 -2.92
C LYS A 3 1.57 -25.25 -2.32
N TYR A 4 2.83 -25.65 -2.54
CA TYR A 4 4.01 -24.90 -2.06
C TYR A 4 4.15 -23.55 -2.76
N LEU A 5 3.84 -23.47 -4.06
CA LEU A 5 3.82 -22.21 -4.81
C LEU A 5 2.79 -21.22 -4.26
N ASN A 6 1.61 -21.69 -3.88
CA ASN A 6 0.60 -20.83 -3.26
C ASN A 6 1.05 -20.30 -1.90
N VAL A 7 1.67 -21.15 -1.06
CA VAL A 7 2.21 -20.73 0.25
C VAL A 7 3.31 -19.69 0.07
N PHE A 8 4.22 -19.91 -0.88
CA PHE A 8 5.30 -18.97 -1.18
C PHE A 8 4.76 -17.63 -1.68
N ALA A 9 3.74 -17.64 -2.56
CA ALA A 9 3.09 -16.41 -3.00
C ALA A 9 2.42 -15.65 -1.84
N SER A 10 1.69 -16.36 -0.96
CA SER A 10 1.10 -15.74 0.23
C SER A 10 2.15 -15.14 1.16
N PHE A 11 3.29 -15.81 1.32
CA PHE A 11 4.41 -15.30 2.12
C PHE A 11 4.97 -13.98 1.56
N ILE A 12 5.18 -13.90 0.24
CA ILE A 12 5.62 -12.65 -0.42
C ILE A 12 4.59 -11.54 -0.21
N ILE A 13 3.30 -11.82 -0.38
CA ILE A 13 2.24 -10.82 -0.18
C ILE A 13 2.24 -10.31 1.27
N MET A 14 2.42 -11.20 2.25
CA MET A 14 2.54 -10.81 3.66
C MET A 14 3.76 -9.93 3.93
N LEU A 15 4.90 -10.22 3.29
CA LEU A 15 6.08 -9.35 3.38
C LEU A 15 5.81 -7.95 2.80
N CYS A 16 5.12 -7.85 1.67
CA CYS A 16 4.72 -6.56 1.11
C CYS A 16 3.78 -5.80 2.04
N ILE A 17 2.82 -6.46 2.70
CA ILE A 17 1.97 -5.80 3.71
C ILE A 17 2.82 -5.30 4.89
N GLY A 18 3.87 -6.02 5.25
CA GLY A 18 4.83 -5.60 6.28
C GLY A 18 5.60 -4.30 5.95
N SER A 19 5.69 -3.90 4.68
CA SER A 19 6.35 -2.62 4.32
C SER A 19 5.60 -1.40 4.84
N LEU A 20 4.34 -1.56 5.28
CA LEU A 20 3.60 -0.51 5.98
C LEU A 20 4.30 -0.06 7.26
N TYR A 21 5.04 -0.94 7.95
CA TYR A 21 5.82 -0.56 9.13
C TYR A 21 7.01 0.34 8.77
N SER A 22 7.56 0.22 7.57
CA SER A 22 8.63 1.09 7.07
C SER A 22 8.17 2.53 6.85
N TRP A 23 6.86 2.78 6.85
CA TRP A 23 6.31 4.14 6.75
C TRP A 23 6.86 5.08 7.83
N SER A 24 7.09 4.61 9.05
CA SER A 24 7.62 5.46 10.13
C SER A 24 8.96 6.10 9.76
N ILE A 25 9.84 5.33 9.11
CA ILE A 25 11.15 5.81 8.64
C ILE A 25 10.98 6.78 7.47
N ILE A 26 10.09 6.45 6.53
CA ILE A 26 9.77 7.30 5.37
C ILE A 26 9.20 8.64 5.86
N ALA A 27 8.26 8.63 6.80
CA ALA A 27 7.66 9.82 7.38
C ALA A 27 8.70 10.73 8.04
N ALA A 28 9.65 10.17 8.80
CA ALA A 28 10.74 10.93 9.39
C ALA A 28 11.61 11.61 8.32
N GLU A 29 12.00 10.87 7.28
CA GLU A 29 12.78 11.40 6.15
C GLU A 29 12.02 12.48 5.36
N LEU A 30 10.70 12.36 5.19
CA LEU A 30 9.89 13.41 4.55
C LEU A 30 9.86 14.69 5.39
N ILE A 31 9.77 14.57 6.71
CA ILE A 31 9.78 15.72 7.62
C ILE A 31 11.13 16.44 7.53
N GLU A 32 12.25 15.69 7.58
CA GLU A 32 13.59 16.27 7.55
C GLU A 32 13.99 16.84 6.19
N LYS A 33 13.77 16.10 5.08
CA LYS A 33 14.25 16.50 3.75
C LYS A 33 13.27 17.36 2.97
N TYR A 34 11.97 17.19 3.20
CA TYR A 34 10.91 17.87 2.45
C TYR A 34 10.10 18.84 3.31
N ASN A 35 10.56 19.14 4.54
CA ASN A 35 9.89 20.04 5.49
C ASN A 35 8.39 19.73 5.70
N PHE A 36 8.03 18.44 5.64
CA PHE A 36 6.65 18.03 5.90
C PHE A 36 6.23 18.34 7.33
N SER A 37 4.97 18.73 7.48
CA SER A 37 4.35 18.80 8.80
C SER A 37 4.11 17.40 9.37
N LEU A 38 4.27 17.25 10.70
CA LEU A 38 3.89 16.02 11.40
C LEU A 38 2.42 15.64 11.13
N LEU A 39 1.53 16.63 10.98
CA LEU A 39 0.12 16.37 10.66
C LEU A 39 -0.05 15.81 9.25
N GLN A 40 0.74 16.25 8.28
CA GLN A 40 0.67 15.78 6.90
C GLN A 40 1.05 14.30 6.79
N SER A 41 2.16 13.88 7.41
CA SER A 41 2.57 12.47 7.39
C SER A 41 1.57 11.55 8.08
N GLN A 42 0.93 12.02 9.15
CA GLN A 42 -0.12 11.29 9.86
C GLN A 42 -1.42 11.22 9.06
N ILE A 43 -1.77 12.26 8.28
CA ILE A 43 -2.93 12.20 7.37
C ILE A 43 -2.72 11.11 6.32
N ILE A 44 -1.53 11.04 5.70
CA ILE A 44 -1.24 10.01 4.70
C ILE A 44 -1.36 8.62 5.32
N PHE A 45 -0.77 8.41 6.50
CA PHE A 45 -0.85 7.13 7.20
C PHE A 45 -2.28 6.77 7.62
N GLY A 46 -3.02 7.76 8.12
CA GLY A 46 -4.41 7.62 8.52
C GLY A 46 -5.31 7.26 7.34
N THR A 47 -5.11 7.89 6.18
CA THR A 47 -5.80 7.54 4.94
C THR A 47 -5.49 6.12 4.53
N LEU A 48 -4.21 5.71 4.51
CA LEU A 48 -3.81 4.34 4.19
C LEU A 48 -4.53 3.33 5.10
N ILE A 49 -4.47 3.54 6.42
CA ILE A 49 -5.12 2.65 7.39
C ILE A 49 -6.63 2.69 7.28
N ALA A 50 -7.25 3.80 6.87
CA ALA A 50 -8.70 3.89 6.66
C ALA A 50 -9.14 3.17 5.37
N VAL A 51 -8.38 3.29 4.29
CA VAL A 51 -8.67 2.65 3.00
C VAL A 51 -8.53 1.13 3.10
N PHE A 52 -7.59 0.62 3.89
CA PHE A 52 -7.34 -0.82 4.05
C PHE A 52 -8.57 -1.65 4.49
N PRO A 53 -9.27 -1.35 5.61
CA PRO A 53 -10.46 -2.08 6.03
C PRO A 53 -11.66 -1.81 5.10
N ILE A 54 -11.81 -0.58 4.58
CA ILE A 54 -12.89 -0.26 3.64
C ILE A 54 -12.78 -1.15 2.41
N THR A 55 -11.60 -1.23 1.81
CA THR A 55 -11.35 -2.08 0.65
C THR A 55 -11.51 -3.56 0.97
N MET A 56 -11.14 -4.01 2.17
CA MET A 56 -11.32 -5.40 2.61
C MET A 56 -12.80 -5.84 2.63
N ILE A 57 -13.71 -4.95 3.02
CA ILE A 57 -15.17 -5.22 2.98
C ILE A 57 -15.62 -5.51 1.54
N PHE A 58 -15.20 -4.67 0.59
CA PHE A 58 -15.55 -4.85 -0.83
C PHE A 58 -14.89 -6.10 -1.43
N VAL A 59 -13.62 -6.35 -1.11
CA VAL A 59 -12.88 -7.52 -1.61
C VAL A 59 -13.51 -8.82 -1.13
N GLY A 60 -14.00 -8.89 0.11
CA GLY A 60 -14.71 -10.08 0.62
C GLY A 60 -15.98 -10.40 -0.17
N GLN A 61 -16.70 -9.37 -0.65
CA GLN A 61 -17.85 -9.56 -1.53
C GLN A 61 -17.42 -9.93 -2.95
N LEU A 62 -16.39 -9.27 -3.48
CA LEU A 62 -15.90 -9.47 -4.84
C LEU A 62 -15.23 -10.84 -5.04
N ALA A 63 -14.55 -11.35 -4.01
CA ALA A 63 -13.91 -12.66 -4.01
C ALA A 63 -14.91 -13.82 -4.16
N ARG A 64 -16.20 -13.61 -3.87
CA ARG A 64 -17.26 -14.59 -4.16
C ARG A 64 -17.58 -14.71 -5.65
N LYS A 65 -17.29 -13.68 -6.45
CA LYS A 65 -17.58 -13.62 -7.89
C LYS A 65 -16.33 -13.77 -8.77
N ILE A 66 -15.17 -13.33 -8.30
CA ILE A 66 -13.91 -13.29 -9.06
C ILE A 66 -12.91 -14.30 -8.51
N LYS A 67 -12.17 -14.99 -9.39
CA LYS A 67 -11.09 -15.90 -8.98
C LYS A 67 -10.00 -15.12 -8.23
N PHE A 68 -9.63 -15.61 -7.04
CA PHE A 68 -8.65 -14.99 -6.14
C PHE A 68 -7.31 -14.60 -6.81
N ARG A 69 -6.87 -15.36 -7.82
CA ARG A 69 -5.68 -15.05 -8.61
C ARG A 69 -5.72 -13.67 -9.26
N TYR A 70 -6.85 -13.27 -9.83
CA TYR A 70 -6.95 -11.96 -10.50
C TYR A 70 -6.91 -10.81 -9.51
N ILE A 71 -7.51 -11.00 -8.33
CA ILE A 71 -7.48 -10.01 -7.25
C ILE A 71 -6.03 -9.74 -6.84
N GLY A 72 -5.22 -10.79 -6.67
CA GLY A 72 -3.79 -10.66 -6.34
C GLY A 72 -2.96 -9.94 -7.40
N TYR A 73 -3.22 -10.18 -8.69
CA TYR A 73 -2.53 -9.46 -9.76
C TYR A 73 -2.92 -7.99 -9.81
N ILE A 74 -4.20 -7.67 -9.66
CA ILE A 74 -4.71 -6.29 -9.65
C ILE A 74 -4.17 -5.53 -8.44
N SER A 75 -4.19 -6.13 -7.25
CA SER A 75 -3.67 -5.49 -6.04
C SER A 75 -2.16 -5.24 -6.13
N GLY A 76 -1.39 -6.21 -6.65
CA GLY A 76 0.05 -6.03 -6.85
C GLY A 76 0.39 -4.92 -7.85
N LEU A 77 -0.35 -4.84 -8.97
CA LEU A 77 -0.18 -3.76 -9.96
C LEU A 77 -0.54 -2.39 -9.39
N LEU A 78 -1.67 -2.28 -8.68
CA LEU A 78 -2.09 -1.04 -8.02
C LEU A 78 -1.05 -0.58 -7.00
N PHE A 79 -0.61 -1.50 -6.13
CA PHE A 79 0.42 -1.22 -5.13
C PHE A 79 1.73 -0.74 -5.77
N PHE A 80 2.20 -1.43 -6.81
CA PHE A 80 3.41 -1.03 -7.52
C PHE A 80 3.27 0.35 -8.17
N SER A 81 2.13 0.62 -8.82
CA SER A 81 1.88 1.92 -9.45
C SER A 81 1.81 3.06 -8.43
N GLY A 82 1.18 2.84 -7.28
CA GLY A 82 1.08 3.82 -6.20
C GLY A 82 2.45 4.19 -5.63
N TYR A 83 3.28 3.19 -5.34
CA TYR A 83 4.66 3.41 -4.88
C TYR A 83 5.54 4.07 -5.93
N LEU A 84 5.37 3.74 -7.22
CA LEU A 84 6.08 4.44 -8.29
C LEU A 84 5.70 5.92 -8.35
N ILE A 85 4.41 6.25 -8.31
CA ILE A 85 3.95 7.65 -8.30
C ILE A 85 4.53 8.40 -7.09
N ALA A 86 4.52 7.77 -5.93
CA ALA A 86 5.10 8.34 -4.72
C ALA A 86 6.63 8.55 -4.85
N SER A 87 7.35 7.63 -5.51
CA SER A 87 8.79 7.77 -5.76
C SER A 87 9.11 8.95 -6.68
N TYR A 88 8.24 9.28 -7.64
CA TYR A 88 8.42 10.43 -8.54
C TYR A 88 7.90 11.75 -7.96
N SER A 89 7.30 11.72 -6.77
CA SER A 89 6.64 12.89 -6.17
C SER A 89 7.57 14.05 -5.83
N GLN A 90 8.88 13.81 -5.65
CA GLN A 90 9.88 14.84 -5.26
C GLN A 90 9.41 15.78 -4.13
N GLY A 91 8.63 15.26 -3.16
CA GLY A 91 8.14 16.06 -2.02
C GLY A 91 6.73 16.65 -2.18
N SER A 92 5.96 16.30 -3.21
CA SER A 92 4.57 16.73 -3.31
C SER A 92 3.64 15.92 -2.41
N PHE A 93 3.03 16.59 -1.43
CA PHE A 93 2.04 16.00 -0.52
C PHE A 93 0.92 15.27 -1.25
N ILE A 94 0.36 15.89 -2.31
CA ILE A 94 -0.80 15.34 -3.00
C ILE A 94 -0.47 14.04 -3.74
N LEU A 95 0.73 13.95 -4.32
CA LEU A 95 1.16 12.78 -5.09
C LEU A 95 1.51 11.62 -4.18
N ILE A 96 2.12 11.90 -3.02
CA ILE A 96 2.38 10.87 -2.00
C ILE A 96 1.07 10.37 -1.39
N LEU A 97 0.13 11.28 -1.09
CA LEU A 97 -1.18 10.91 -0.58
C LEU A 97 -1.96 10.05 -1.59
N LEU A 98 -1.98 10.42 -2.88
CA LEU A 98 -2.67 9.63 -3.91
C LEU A 98 -1.97 8.32 -4.24
N GLY A 99 -0.65 8.23 -4.06
CA GLY A 99 0.12 7.03 -4.35
C GLY A 99 0.08 6.01 -3.21
N ILE A 100 0.21 6.47 -1.96
CA ILE A 100 0.38 5.61 -0.78
C ILE A 100 -0.88 5.53 0.07
N GLY A 101 -1.67 6.60 0.16
CA GLY A 101 -2.92 6.66 0.93
C GLY A 101 -4.06 5.91 0.24
#